data_AF-A0A9D6K8C8-F1
#
_entry.id   AF-A0A9D6K8C8-F1
#
_cell.length_a   1.000
_cell.length_b   1.000
_cell.length_c   1.000
_cell.angle_alpha   90.00
_cell.angle_beta   90.00
_cell.angle_gamma   90.00
#
_symmetry.space_group_name_H-M   'P 1'
#
loop_
_entity.id
_entity.type
_entity.pdbx_description
1 polymer ?
#
loop_
_entity_poly.entity_id
_entity_poly.type
_entity_poly.pdbx_seq_one_letter_code
_entity_poly.pdbx_strand_id
1 'polypeptide(L)'
;MWFWDNALNAYDRVKTEKIIKEEQEKRWKEEGIIREKGIFDDNDLPKITETKKIAAQEHFTFAETKKIGTFQLPPLKLLNDPPASARRISKEELLMNSSILEKKLLDYGIEGRVINVHPGPVITMYEFEPAPGVKVNKIVGLADDLALAMRALSVRIVAPIPGKSVVGIEIPNNVREDVFFKEILSSDAFLEAGARLPLALGKDIFGNPVVTDLTRMPHLLVAGATGSGKSVALNSMICSILFAATSDDVKLLMIDPKMLELSIYEGIPHLISPVITQTKEAAGALQKIVGEMQRRYKLLAEKGVRNIDGYNNMISSEVRIKDSAFKTKKVSHDESETEDIEGKGDEEPSRLPYIVVIIDELADLMMASAYEVESAIARLAQMARAAGIHIILATQRPSVDVLTGVIKANFSARVSFQVSSKTDSRTILDANGAEQLLGRGDMLFMPPGTARIDRIHGSYISEEEIKKVVDFLKEQAAPSYEAFMQAPLPEEEENAGMEDERDEFYQRAVDIVVSTGQASISMIQRKLRIGYNRAARMIEMMEEDGIVSQPNAGKREVIYRRSL
;
A
#
# COMPACT_ATOMS: atom_id res chain seq x y z
N MET A 1 53.79 35.26 8.37
CA MET A 1 52.72 34.62 9.18
C MET A 1 51.91 33.58 8.41
N TRP A 2 51.58 33.77 7.13
CA TRP A 2 50.73 32.83 6.37
C TRP A 2 51.36 31.47 6.00
N PHE A 3 52.69 31.37 5.96
CA PHE A 3 53.39 30.12 5.61
C PHE A 3 53.58 29.16 6.79
N TRP A 4 53.55 29.65 8.03
CA TRP A 4 53.76 28.81 9.23
C TRP A 4 52.45 28.16 9.73
N ASP A 5 51.30 28.83 9.57
CA ASP A 5 50.00 28.28 9.96
C ASP A 5 49.55 27.10 9.06
N ASN A 6 49.93 27.10 7.79
CA ASN A 6 49.66 25.97 6.90
C ASN A 6 50.55 24.74 7.19
N ALA A 7 51.77 24.96 7.69
CA ALA A 7 52.66 23.87 8.07
C ALA A 7 52.23 23.20 9.38
N LEU A 8 51.74 23.97 10.37
CA LEU A 8 51.17 23.43 11.60
C LEU A 8 49.90 22.61 11.34
N ASN A 9 49.00 23.12 10.48
CA ASN A 9 47.77 22.40 10.08
C ASN A 9 48.05 21.13 9.28
N ALA A 10 49.12 21.08 8.48
CA ALA A 10 49.52 19.87 7.77
C ALA A 10 50.13 18.81 8.73
N TYR A 11 50.93 19.25 9.71
CA TYR A 11 51.54 18.36 10.71
C TYR A 11 50.49 17.73 11.64
N ASP A 12 49.50 18.52 12.10
CA ASP A 12 48.43 18.00 12.95
C ASP A 12 47.49 17.04 12.20
N ARG A 13 47.26 17.26 10.89
CA ARG A 13 46.49 16.34 10.03
C ARG A 13 47.21 15.01 9.81
N VAL A 14 48.51 15.03 9.55
CA VAL A 14 49.30 13.79 9.39
C VAL A 14 49.38 13.01 10.71
N LYS A 15 49.43 13.72 11.85
CA LYS A 15 49.45 13.10 13.18
C LYS A 15 48.09 12.47 13.55
N THR A 16 46.97 13.11 13.19
CA THR A 16 45.62 12.53 13.38
C THR A 16 45.37 11.33 12.46
N GLU A 17 45.81 11.37 11.20
CA GLU A 17 45.71 10.22 10.29
C GLU A 17 46.53 9.01 10.76
N LYS A 18 47.69 9.25 11.38
CA LYS A 18 48.54 8.18 11.92
C LYS A 18 47.92 7.51 13.15
N ILE A 19 47.28 8.29 14.03
CA ILE A 19 46.57 7.78 15.21
C ILE A 19 45.32 6.97 14.78
N ILE A 20 44.57 7.47 13.78
CA ILE A 20 43.41 6.75 13.23
C ILE A 20 43.82 5.43 12.58
N LYS A 21 44.98 5.39 11.89
CA LYS A 21 45.53 4.13 11.33
C LYS A 21 45.96 3.13 12.41
N GLU A 22 46.62 3.58 13.47
CA GLU A 22 47.04 2.72 14.59
C GLU A 22 45.83 2.17 15.39
N GLU A 23 44.77 2.98 15.55
CA GLU A 23 43.51 2.52 16.15
C GLU A 23 42.73 1.57 15.23
N GLN A 24 42.75 1.78 13.91
CA GLN A 24 42.14 0.83 12.95
C GLN A 24 42.91 -0.48 12.83
N GLU A 25 44.26 -0.48 12.89
CA GLU A 25 45.05 -1.71 12.93
C GLU A 25 44.84 -2.50 14.24
N LYS A 26 44.61 -1.82 15.36
CA LYS A 26 44.18 -2.48 16.62
C LYS A 26 42.78 -3.10 16.48
N ARG A 27 41.83 -2.35 15.89
CA ARG A 27 40.49 -2.85 15.58
C ARG A 27 40.51 -4.08 14.67
N TRP A 28 41.39 -4.11 13.67
CA TRP A 28 41.52 -5.25 12.76
C TRP A 28 42.20 -6.47 13.38
N LYS A 29 43.08 -6.28 14.38
CA LYS A 29 43.61 -7.39 15.19
C LYS A 29 42.56 -7.97 16.16
N GLU A 30 41.60 -7.16 16.59
CA GLU A 30 40.47 -7.59 17.43
C GLU A 30 39.29 -8.19 16.63
N GLU A 31 39.10 -7.77 15.37
CA GLU A 31 38.01 -8.22 14.49
C GLU A 31 38.35 -9.48 13.65
N GLY A 32 39.54 -10.10 13.77
CA GLY A 32 40.03 -11.12 12.82
C GLY A 32 40.61 -12.45 13.38
N ILE A 33 39.75 -13.32 13.91
CA ILE A 33 39.77 -14.80 13.81
C ILE A 33 40.94 -15.60 14.45
N ILE A 34 40.62 -16.35 15.53
CA ILE A 34 41.26 -17.64 15.83
C ILE A 34 40.96 -18.59 14.66
N ARG A 35 42.02 -18.90 13.90
CA ARG A 35 42.05 -19.94 12.86
C ARG A 35 42.02 -21.32 13.50
N GLU A 36 41.11 -22.19 13.06
CA GLU A 36 41.25 -23.66 12.90
C GLU A 36 39.91 -24.14 12.27
N LYS A 37 39.78 -24.91 11.19
CA LYS A 37 40.67 -25.63 10.25
C LYS A 37 40.01 -25.57 8.85
N GLY A 38 40.85 -25.68 7.82
CA GLY A 38 40.59 -25.29 6.43
C GLY A 38 39.41 -25.92 5.71
N ILE A 39 38.94 -25.21 4.67
CA ILE A 39 38.77 -25.68 3.27
C ILE A 39 38.31 -24.47 2.39
N PHE A 40 39.01 -24.29 1.26
CA PHE A 40 38.80 -23.42 0.07
C PHE A 40 39.52 -22.06 -0.11
N ASP A 41 40.51 -22.15 -1.03
CA ASP A 41 40.89 -21.38 -2.24
C ASP A 41 40.87 -19.84 -2.30
N ASP A 42 41.97 -19.31 -2.84
CA ASP A 42 42.54 -17.97 -2.61
C ASP A 42 42.19 -16.97 -3.74
N ASN A 43 41.02 -17.08 -4.39
CA ASN A 43 40.75 -16.33 -5.64
C ASN A 43 39.42 -15.53 -5.76
N ASP A 44 38.64 -15.31 -4.71
CA ASP A 44 37.41 -14.49 -4.80
C ASP A 44 37.31 -13.39 -3.72
N LEU A 45 38.23 -12.42 -3.76
CA LEU A 45 38.06 -11.14 -3.08
C LEU A 45 37.62 -10.06 -4.10
N PRO A 46 36.44 -9.44 -3.96
CA PRO A 46 36.04 -8.35 -4.85
C PRO A 46 36.97 -7.14 -4.65
N LYS A 47 37.49 -6.62 -5.76
CA LYS A 47 38.32 -5.41 -5.81
C LYS A 47 37.56 -4.23 -5.21
N ILE A 48 38.13 -3.62 -4.18
CA ILE A 48 37.65 -2.38 -3.57
C ILE A 48 37.77 -1.27 -4.61
N THR A 49 36.64 -0.76 -5.09
CA THR A 49 36.61 0.45 -5.92
C THR A 49 36.57 1.63 -4.97
N GLU A 50 37.54 2.52 -5.09
CA GLU A 50 37.70 3.71 -4.25
C GLU A 50 36.39 4.54 -4.18
N THR A 51 35.89 4.73 -2.97
CA THR A 51 34.79 5.65 -2.68
C THR A 51 35.26 7.08 -2.98
N LYS A 52 34.69 7.66 -4.05
CA LYS A 52 34.83 9.10 -4.34
C LYS A 52 34.31 9.90 -3.15
N LYS A 53 35.20 10.71 -2.56
CA LYS A 53 34.87 11.74 -1.57
C LYS A 53 33.73 12.61 -2.10
N ILE A 54 32.57 12.55 -1.43
CA ILE A 54 31.51 13.54 -1.60
C ILE A 54 32.07 14.84 -1.02
N ALA A 55 32.33 15.81 -1.90
CA ALA A 55 32.62 17.16 -1.48
C ALA A 55 31.37 17.71 -0.79
N ALA A 56 31.53 18.14 0.46
CA ALA A 56 30.53 18.93 1.16
C ALA A 56 30.20 20.16 0.30
N GLN A 57 29.02 20.19 -0.31
CA GLN A 57 28.50 21.40 -0.90
C GLN A 57 28.00 22.29 0.23
N GLU A 58 28.74 23.37 0.47
CA GLU A 58 28.32 24.46 1.34
C GLU A 58 26.95 25.01 0.88
N HIS A 59 26.11 25.31 1.85
CA HIS A 59 24.81 25.93 1.68
C HIS A 59 24.90 27.22 0.86
N PHE A 60 24.22 27.26 -0.29
CA PHE A 60 23.75 28.51 -0.87
C PHE A 60 22.31 28.76 -0.43
N THR A 61 22.15 29.67 0.53
CA THR A 61 20.87 30.33 0.78
C THR A 61 20.49 31.17 -0.44
N PHE A 62 19.63 30.64 -1.30
CA PHE A 62 18.89 31.50 -2.24
C PHE A 62 17.68 32.07 -1.52
N ALA A 63 17.81 33.32 -1.10
CA ALA A 63 16.66 34.17 -0.86
C ALA A 63 15.88 34.34 -2.17
N GLU A 64 14.57 34.08 -2.09
CA GLU A 64 13.47 34.53 -2.94
C GLU A 64 13.65 34.54 -4.47
N THR A 65 12.89 33.65 -5.12
CA THR A 65 11.94 34.09 -6.17
C THR A 65 10.76 33.11 -6.16
N LYS A 66 9.61 33.58 -5.67
CA LYS A 66 8.33 32.87 -5.82
C LYS A 66 8.05 32.82 -7.33
N LYS A 67 8.44 31.74 -8.01
CA LYS A 67 7.95 31.46 -9.36
C LYS A 67 6.46 31.19 -9.25
N ILE A 68 5.67 32.23 -9.52
CA ILE A 68 4.24 32.09 -9.76
C ILE A 68 4.09 31.21 -11.01
N GLY A 69 3.48 30.04 -10.87
CA GLY A 69 2.97 29.25 -12.02
C GLY A 69 3.46 27.81 -12.18
N THR A 70 4.33 27.25 -11.32
CA THR A 70 4.69 25.82 -11.39
C THR A 70 4.50 25.14 -10.04
N PHE A 71 3.65 24.12 -9.99
CA PHE A 71 3.43 23.28 -8.82
C PHE A 71 4.76 22.74 -8.28
N GLN A 72 4.98 22.85 -6.97
CA GLN A 72 6.16 22.39 -6.27
C GLN A 72 5.80 21.23 -5.33
N LEU A 73 6.63 20.17 -5.38
CA LEU A 73 6.50 19.05 -4.46
C LEU A 73 6.85 19.48 -3.02
N PRO A 74 6.20 18.88 -2.00
CA PRO A 74 6.51 19.15 -0.60
C PRO A 74 8.00 18.88 -0.28
N PRO A 75 8.71 19.82 0.36
CA PRO A 75 10.10 19.59 0.75
C PRO A 75 10.18 18.71 2.02
N LEU A 76 11.18 17.83 2.11
CA LEU A 76 11.38 16.92 3.26
C LEU A 76 11.54 17.62 4.62
N LYS A 77 11.86 18.92 4.62
CA LYS A 77 11.93 19.75 5.84
C LYS A 77 10.60 19.91 6.58
N LEU A 78 9.48 19.58 5.94
CA LEU A 78 8.18 19.55 6.61
C LEU A 78 8.05 18.37 7.58
N LEU A 79 8.90 17.35 7.43
CA LEU A 79 8.92 16.14 8.22
C LEU A 79 9.98 16.19 9.33
N ASN A 80 9.69 15.46 10.40
CA ASN A 80 10.54 15.34 11.57
C ASN A 80 11.77 14.46 11.28
N ASP A 81 12.91 14.86 11.83
CA ASP A 81 14.14 14.08 11.74
C ASP A 81 14.13 12.90 12.72
N PRO A 82 14.70 11.74 12.34
CA PRO A 82 14.89 10.64 13.28
C PRO A 82 15.85 11.07 14.41
N PRO A 83 15.67 10.54 15.63
CA PRO A 83 16.54 10.87 16.76
C PRO A 83 17.98 10.39 16.51
N ALA A 84 18.96 11.16 17.00
CA ALA A 84 20.39 10.95 16.72
C ALA A 84 21.01 9.66 17.31
N SER A 85 20.29 8.91 18.15
CA SER A 85 20.82 7.70 18.78
C SER A 85 19.79 6.57 18.85
N ALA A 86 19.78 5.71 17.83
CA ALA A 86 19.19 4.38 17.89
C ALA A 86 19.98 3.52 18.89
N ARG A 87 19.32 3.00 19.92
CA ARG A 87 19.97 2.27 21.02
C ARG A 87 20.26 0.85 20.56
N ARG A 88 21.48 0.61 20.05
CA ARG A 88 21.90 -0.72 19.58
C ARG A 88 21.94 -1.73 20.73
N ILE A 89 21.36 -2.91 20.50
CA ILE A 89 21.38 -4.04 21.44
C ILE A 89 22.83 -4.52 21.62
N SER A 90 23.26 -4.77 22.86
CA SER A 90 24.63 -5.23 23.10
C SER A 90 24.81 -6.68 22.67
N LYS A 91 26.04 -7.04 22.28
CA LYS A 91 26.37 -8.42 21.90
C LYS A 91 26.15 -9.39 23.06
N GLU A 92 26.40 -8.98 24.31
CA GLU A 92 26.17 -9.82 25.48
C GLU A 92 24.67 -10.13 25.67
N GLU A 93 23.80 -9.14 25.46
CA GLU A 93 22.34 -9.32 25.56
C GLU A 93 21.83 -10.33 24.51
N LEU A 94 22.32 -10.23 23.27
CA LEU A 94 21.97 -11.17 22.20
C LEU A 94 22.43 -12.61 22.49
N LEU A 95 23.65 -12.78 23.03
CA LEU A 95 24.16 -14.10 23.41
C LEU A 95 23.41 -14.71 24.60
N MET A 96 23.06 -13.88 25.58
CA MET A 96 22.23 -14.29 26.72
C MET A 96 20.85 -14.75 26.23
N ASN A 97 20.18 -13.96 25.38
CA ASN A 97 18.89 -14.31 24.83
C ASN A 97 18.93 -15.59 23.98
N SER A 98 20.00 -15.80 23.21
CA SER A 98 20.20 -17.04 22.46
C SER A 98 20.29 -18.25 23.39
N SER A 99 21.05 -18.14 24.48
CA SER A 99 21.22 -19.20 25.48
C SER A 99 19.90 -19.53 26.20
N ILE A 100 19.10 -18.49 26.50
CA ILE A 100 17.76 -18.68 27.10
C ILE A 100 16.85 -19.40 26.11
N LEU A 101 16.84 -18.99 24.84
CA LEU A 101 16.02 -19.58 23.80
C LEU A 101 16.33 -21.08 23.60
N GLU A 102 17.62 -21.43 23.48
CA GLU A 102 18.05 -22.82 23.36
C GLU A 102 17.64 -23.67 24.56
N LYS A 103 17.89 -23.16 25.78
CA LYS A 103 17.52 -23.85 27.01
C LYS A 103 16.01 -24.07 27.11
N LYS A 104 15.21 -23.08 26.70
CA LYS A 104 13.76 -23.20 26.72
C LYS A 104 13.22 -24.17 25.70
N LEU A 105 13.74 -24.16 24.48
CA LEU A 105 13.41 -25.18 23.48
C LEU A 105 13.78 -26.59 23.98
N LEU A 106 14.93 -26.74 24.64
CA LEU A 106 15.35 -27.99 25.26
C LEU A 106 14.38 -28.44 26.37
N ASP A 107 13.89 -27.53 27.23
CA ASP A 107 12.88 -27.83 28.26
C ASP A 107 11.59 -28.43 27.65
N TYR A 108 11.23 -28.06 26.41
CA TYR A 108 10.11 -28.63 25.64
C TYR A 108 10.48 -29.86 24.80
N GLY A 109 11.68 -30.40 25.00
CA GLY A 109 12.22 -31.55 24.27
C GLY A 109 12.47 -31.24 22.79
N ILE A 110 12.91 -30.02 22.49
CA ILE A 110 13.37 -29.59 21.17
C ILE A 110 14.87 -29.30 21.27
N GLU A 111 15.67 -30.25 20.84
CA GLU A 111 17.11 -30.08 20.73
C GLU A 111 17.49 -29.29 19.48
N GLY A 112 18.50 -28.44 19.60
CA GLY A 112 19.04 -27.63 18.52
C GLY A 112 19.89 -26.48 19.06
N ARG A 113 20.32 -25.59 18.17
CA ARG A 113 21.18 -24.45 18.50
C ARG A 113 20.85 -23.23 17.66
N VAL A 114 21.10 -22.04 18.18
CA VAL A 114 21.05 -20.79 17.44
C VAL A 114 22.38 -20.63 16.68
N ILE A 115 22.30 -20.54 15.35
CA ILE A 115 23.49 -20.39 14.51
C ILE A 115 23.80 -18.93 14.18
N ASN A 116 22.77 -18.09 14.02
CA ASN A 116 22.90 -16.68 13.67
C ASN A 116 21.87 -15.85 14.43
N VAL A 117 22.22 -14.58 14.67
CA VAL A 117 21.33 -13.58 15.28
C VAL A 117 21.38 -12.31 14.46
N HIS A 118 20.21 -11.82 14.06
CA HIS A 118 20.04 -10.63 13.25
C HIS A 118 19.20 -9.60 14.02
N PRO A 119 19.85 -8.63 14.69
CA PRO A 119 19.13 -7.56 15.38
C PRO A 119 18.55 -6.58 14.35
N GLY A 120 17.26 -6.26 14.50
CA GLY A 120 16.54 -5.25 13.75
C GLY A 120 16.03 -4.11 14.63
N PRO A 121 15.28 -3.14 14.07
CA PRO A 121 14.80 -1.98 14.82
C PRO A 121 13.67 -2.32 15.82
N VAL A 122 12.79 -3.27 15.48
CA VAL A 122 11.63 -3.64 16.33
C VAL A 122 11.76 -5.05 16.90
N ILE A 123 12.31 -5.98 16.12
CA ILE A 123 12.51 -7.37 16.50
C ILE A 123 13.96 -7.80 16.25
N THR A 124 14.35 -8.91 16.89
CA THR A 124 15.59 -9.63 16.60
C THR A 124 15.22 -11.01 16.07
N MET A 125 15.81 -11.42 14.95
CA MET A 125 15.63 -12.75 14.37
C MET A 125 16.76 -13.68 14.83
N TYR A 126 16.40 -14.79 15.46
CA TYR A 126 17.29 -15.87 15.85
C TYR A 126 17.12 -17.04 14.87
N GLU A 127 18.18 -17.42 14.16
CA GLU A 127 18.17 -18.59 13.27
C GLU A 127 18.49 -19.84 14.07
N PHE A 128 17.47 -20.65 14.34
CA PHE A 128 17.57 -21.88 15.12
C PHE A 128 17.68 -23.09 14.18
N GLU A 129 18.76 -23.86 14.34
CA GLU A 129 19.00 -25.13 13.66
C GLU A 129 18.53 -26.28 14.57
N PRO A 130 17.39 -26.92 14.27
CA PRO A 130 16.88 -28.04 15.05
C PRO A 130 17.70 -29.31 14.80
N ALA A 131 17.81 -30.17 15.82
CA ALA A 131 18.46 -31.47 15.69
C ALA A 131 17.72 -32.40 14.69
N PRO A 132 18.42 -33.35 14.03
CA PRO A 132 17.79 -34.29 13.11
C PRO A 132 16.60 -35.03 13.72
N GLY A 133 15.49 -35.08 12.98
CA GLY A 133 14.26 -35.76 13.43
C GLY A 133 13.27 -34.88 14.20
N VAL A 134 13.64 -33.66 14.58
CA VAL A 134 12.71 -32.68 15.15
C VAL A 134 11.73 -32.21 14.08
N LYS A 135 10.43 -32.37 14.34
CA LYS A 135 9.38 -31.89 13.43
C LYS A 135 9.21 -30.38 13.56
N VAL A 136 9.26 -29.67 12.43
CA VAL A 136 9.06 -28.21 12.37
C VAL A 136 7.74 -27.75 13.01
N ASN A 137 6.65 -28.47 12.78
CA ASN A 137 5.34 -28.15 13.37
C ASN A 137 5.36 -28.15 14.92
N LYS A 138 6.26 -28.93 15.53
CA LYS A 138 6.44 -28.93 17.00
C LYS A 138 6.98 -27.58 17.47
N ILE A 139 7.92 -26.99 16.73
CA ILE A 139 8.50 -25.68 17.05
C ILE A 139 7.46 -24.57 16.84
N VAL A 140 6.76 -24.58 15.70
CA VAL A 140 5.72 -23.58 15.38
C VAL A 140 4.60 -23.58 16.42
N GLY A 141 4.24 -24.75 16.97
CA GLY A 141 3.23 -24.89 18.02
C GLY A 141 3.60 -24.28 19.37
N LEU A 142 4.89 -24.01 19.63
CA LEU A 142 5.38 -23.45 20.89
C LEU A 142 5.48 -21.92 20.89
N ALA A 143 4.96 -21.22 19.86
CA ALA A 143 5.11 -19.77 19.76
C ALA A 143 4.60 -19.02 21.02
N ASP A 144 3.44 -19.40 21.55
CA ASP A 144 2.85 -18.76 22.73
C ASP A 144 3.63 -19.11 24.02
N ASP A 145 4.07 -20.36 24.15
CA ASP A 145 4.91 -20.83 25.26
C ASP A 145 6.28 -20.14 25.28
N LEU A 146 6.90 -19.98 24.10
CA LEU A 146 8.16 -19.25 23.94
C LEU A 146 8.00 -17.77 24.24
N ALA A 147 6.88 -17.15 23.85
CA ALA A 147 6.60 -15.77 24.21
C ALA A 147 6.58 -15.57 25.73
N LEU A 148 5.90 -16.47 26.46
CA LEU A 148 5.88 -16.45 27.92
C LEU A 148 7.28 -16.66 28.52
N ALA A 149 8.03 -17.63 28.00
CA ALA A 149 9.37 -17.97 28.50
C ALA A 149 10.39 -16.85 28.27
N MET A 150 10.30 -16.15 27.13
CA MET A 150 11.17 -15.05 26.76
C MET A 150 10.69 -13.70 27.30
N ARG A 151 9.56 -13.67 28.04
CA ARG A 151 8.90 -12.44 28.52
C ARG A 151 8.58 -11.45 27.38
N ALA A 152 8.30 -11.99 26.20
CA ALA A 152 7.94 -11.23 25.02
C ALA A 152 6.43 -11.07 24.91
N LEU A 153 5.96 -9.99 24.26
CA LEU A 153 4.54 -9.81 23.97
C LEU A 153 4.00 -10.92 23.04
N SER A 154 4.78 -11.26 22.03
CA SER A 154 4.52 -12.33 21.09
C SER A 154 5.83 -12.81 20.49
N VAL A 155 5.85 -14.03 19.96
CA VAL A 155 6.96 -14.58 19.18
C VAL A 155 6.40 -15.06 17.86
N ARG A 156 7.07 -14.71 16.76
CA ARG A 156 6.71 -15.19 15.43
C ARG A 156 7.76 -16.19 14.96
N ILE A 157 7.29 -17.33 14.46
CA ILE A 157 8.15 -18.42 14.02
C ILE A 157 8.00 -18.57 12.50
N VAL A 158 9.09 -18.32 11.77
CA VAL A 158 9.19 -18.49 10.32
C VAL A 158 9.87 -19.83 10.05
N ALA A 159 9.12 -20.79 9.53
CA ALA A 159 9.62 -22.15 9.38
C ALA A 159 9.17 -22.82 8.06
N PRO A 160 10.11 -23.38 7.27
CA PRO A 160 11.56 -23.08 7.25
C PRO A 160 11.84 -21.67 6.71
N ILE A 161 13.03 -21.12 7.00
CA ILE A 161 13.50 -19.93 6.27
C ILE A 161 13.80 -20.35 4.81
N PRO A 162 13.23 -19.68 3.79
CA PRO A 162 13.50 -20.01 2.39
C PRO A 162 15.00 -20.08 2.08
N GLY A 163 15.43 -21.20 1.49
CA GLY A 163 16.84 -21.41 1.12
C GLY A 163 17.77 -21.80 2.26
N LYS A 164 17.27 -21.99 3.50
CA LYS A 164 18.08 -22.42 4.65
C LYS A 164 17.44 -23.60 5.41
N SER A 165 18.26 -24.41 6.06
CA SER A 165 17.82 -25.52 6.93
C SER A 165 17.57 -25.09 8.38
N VAL A 166 17.02 -23.89 8.57
CA VAL A 166 16.81 -23.29 9.90
C VAL A 166 15.40 -22.74 10.05
N VAL A 167 15.01 -22.56 11.31
CA VAL A 167 13.78 -21.89 11.73
C VAL A 167 14.12 -20.50 12.23
N GLY A 168 13.46 -19.47 11.69
CA GLY A 168 13.59 -18.11 12.17
C GLY A 168 12.66 -17.87 13.34
N ILE A 169 13.19 -17.47 14.49
CA ILE A 169 12.42 -17.09 15.67
C ILE A 169 12.57 -15.59 15.87
N GLU A 170 11.51 -14.85 15.58
CA GLU A 170 11.45 -13.39 15.69
C GLU A 170 10.95 -13.01 17.08
N ILE A 171 11.83 -12.38 17.87
CA ILE A 171 11.55 -11.96 19.24
C ILE A 171 11.58 -10.43 19.30
N PRO A 172 10.55 -9.77 19.87
CA PRO A 172 10.53 -8.32 20.04
C PRO A 172 11.69 -7.81 20.87
N ASN A 173 12.25 -6.68 20.46
CA ASN A 173 13.24 -5.98 21.26
C ASN A 173 12.61 -5.36 22.51
N ASN A 174 13.39 -5.25 23.58
CA ASN A 174 12.99 -4.58 24.82
C ASN A 174 12.68 -3.09 24.59
N VAL A 175 13.48 -2.45 23.73
CA VAL A 175 13.26 -1.09 23.25
C VAL A 175 13.05 -1.17 21.74
N ARG A 176 11.87 -0.77 21.28
CA ARG A 176 11.52 -0.74 19.85
C ARG A 176 11.78 0.66 19.32
N GLU A 177 12.40 0.73 18.15
CA GLU A 177 12.64 2.00 17.47
C GLU A 177 11.43 2.39 16.62
N ASP A 178 11.07 3.67 16.64
CA ASP A 178 10.08 4.23 15.71
C ASP A 178 10.75 4.40 14.34
N VAL A 179 10.07 3.96 13.28
CA VAL A 179 10.55 4.09 11.90
C VAL A 179 10.04 5.42 11.34
N PHE A 180 10.88 6.43 11.18
CA PHE A 180 10.44 7.76 10.75
C PHE A 180 10.13 7.80 9.25
N PHE A 181 9.02 8.42 8.85
CA PHE A 181 8.64 8.56 7.45
C PHE A 181 9.70 9.29 6.61
N LYS A 182 10.27 10.37 7.14
CA LYS A 182 11.37 11.11 6.50
C LYS A 182 12.57 10.23 6.17
N GLU A 183 12.90 9.29 7.05
CA GLU A 183 14.01 8.36 6.84
C GLU A 183 13.81 7.52 5.58
N ILE A 184 12.58 7.01 5.36
CA ILE A 184 12.27 6.20 4.18
C ILE A 184 12.31 7.06 2.91
N LEU A 185 11.73 8.26 2.94
CA LEU A 185 11.74 9.17 1.78
C LEU A 185 13.16 9.65 1.41
N SER A 186 14.06 9.75 2.39
CA SER A 186 15.45 10.14 2.17
C SER A 186 16.34 9.00 1.66
N SER A 187 15.82 7.77 1.61
CA SER A 187 16.60 6.61 1.17
C SER A 187 16.74 6.52 -0.35
N ASP A 188 17.84 5.93 -0.81
CA ASP A 188 18.05 5.62 -2.23
C ASP A 188 16.93 4.73 -2.79
N ALA A 189 16.40 3.83 -1.96
CA ALA A 189 15.27 2.97 -2.31
C ALA A 189 14.00 3.77 -2.71
N PHE A 190 13.82 4.99 -2.20
CA PHE A 190 12.73 5.88 -2.61
C PHE A 190 13.15 6.80 -3.76
N LEU A 191 14.30 7.48 -3.63
CA LEU A 191 14.77 8.50 -4.57
C LEU A 191 15.10 7.91 -5.95
N GLU A 192 15.61 6.69 -6.00
CA GLU A 192 16.02 6.01 -7.24
C GLU A 192 14.99 4.99 -7.73
N ALA A 193 13.82 4.86 -7.06
CA ALA A 193 12.80 3.86 -7.39
C ALA A 193 12.27 3.98 -8.83
N GLY A 194 12.28 5.20 -9.39
CA GLY A 194 11.63 5.51 -10.67
C GLY A 194 10.11 5.22 -10.68
N ALA A 195 9.52 5.02 -9.50
CA ALA A 195 8.13 4.64 -9.32
C ALA A 195 7.20 5.83 -9.59
N ARG A 196 6.07 5.58 -10.26
CA ARG A 196 5.06 6.61 -10.52
C ARG A 196 4.16 6.84 -9.31
N LEU A 197 3.86 5.77 -8.58
CA LEU A 197 3.03 5.78 -7.38
C LEU A 197 3.78 5.06 -6.24
N PRO A 198 4.89 5.64 -5.76
CA PRO A 198 5.69 5.03 -4.70
C PRO A 198 4.91 4.98 -3.39
N LEU A 199 5.03 3.87 -2.68
CA LEU A 199 4.52 3.66 -1.33
C LEU A 199 5.70 3.32 -0.43
N ALA A 200 6.06 4.25 0.46
CA ALA A 200 7.08 4.05 1.49
C ALA A 200 6.46 3.23 2.64
N LEU A 201 6.64 1.91 2.58
CA LEU A 201 6.00 1.01 3.55
C LEU A 201 6.67 1.10 4.92
N GLY A 202 8.00 1.23 4.98
CA GLY A 202 8.74 1.29 6.24
C GLY A 202 10.08 0.58 6.14
N LYS A 203 10.45 -0.19 7.15
CA LYS A 203 11.69 -1.00 7.18
C LYS A 203 11.39 -2.49 7.26
N ASP A 204 12.22 -3.32 6.65
CA ASP A 204 12.19 -4.76 6.91
C ASP A 204 12.68 -5.09 8.33
N ILE A 205 12.66 -6.38 8.69
CA ILE A 205 13.14 -6.87 9.98
C ILE A 205 14.64 -6.65 10.22
N PHE A 206 15.41 -6.27 9.21
CA PHE A 206 16.85 -5.99 9.30
C PHE A 206 17.14 -4.48 9.30
N GLY A 207 16.11 -3.64 9.14
CA GLY A 207 16.22 -2.19 9.12
C GLY A 207 16.40 -1.57 7.73
N ASN A 208 16.32 -2.35 6.65
CA ASN A 208 16.43 -1.83 5.29
C ASN A 208 15.13 -1.14 4.87
N PRO A 209 15.18 0.02 4.18
CA PRO A 209 13.99 0.71 3.71
C PRO A 209 13.26 -0.13 2.66
N VAL A 210 11.93 -0.23 2.80
CA VAL A 210 11.04 -0.94 1.89
C VAL A 210 10.10 0.05 1.21
N VAL A 211 10.32 0.23 -0.08
CA VAL A 211 9.50 1.06 -0.97
C VAL A 211 8.93 0.18 -2.07
N THR A 212 7.66 0.40 -2.41
CA THR A 212 6.95 -0.36 -3.44
C THR A 212 6.25 0.60 -4.41
N ASP A 213 5.78 0.10 -5.55
CA ASP A 213 5.09 0.90 -6.56
C ASP A 213 3.68 0.36 -6.82
N LEU A 214 2.67 1.19 -6.57
CA LEU A 214 1.27 0.82 -6.77
C LEU A 214 0.95 0.53 -8.25
N THR A 215 1.70 1.08 -9.22
CA THR A 215 1.49 0.76 -10.64
C THR A 215 1.85 -0.69 -10.99
N ARG A 216 2.79 -1.27 -10.22
CA ARG A 216 3.19 -2.69 -10.34
C ARG A 216 2.28 -3.61 -9.52
N MET A 217 1.60 -3.06 -8.53
CA MET A 217 0.66 -3.72 -7.62
C MET A 217 -0.72 -3.08 -7.77
N PRO A 218 -1.42 -3.33 -8.89
CA PRO A 218 -2.44 -2.42 -9.40
C PRO A 218 -3.51 -2.04 -8.38
N HIS A 219 -3.84 -2.96 -7.47
CA HIS A 219 -4.73 -2.72 -6.34
C HIS A 219 -4.13 -3.32 -5.06
N LEU A 220 -4.31 -2.63 -3.94
CA LEU A 220 -3.76 -2.96 -2.64
C LEU A 220 -4.90 -3.14 -1.63
N LEU A 221 -4.91 -4.28 -0.95
CA LEU A 221 -5.79 -4.53 0.20
C LEU A 221 -5.02 -4.29 1.50
N VAL A 222 -5.55 -3.46 2.39
CA VAL A 222 -4.97 -3.12 3.69
C VAL A 222 -5.97 -3.48 4.80
N ALA A 223 -5.57 -4.29 5.76
CA ALA A 223 -6.47 -4.67 6.85
C ALA A 223 -5.75 -4.79 8.20
N GLY A 224 -6.49 -4.59 9.29
CA GLY A 224 -5.95 -4.70 10.65
C GLY A 224 -6.92 -4.22 11.70
N ALA A 225 -6.75 -4.66 12.94
CA ALA A 225 -7.59 -4.22 14.05
C ALA A 225 -7.38 -2.73 14.37
N THR A 226 -8.33 -2.10 15.06
CA THR A 226 -8.17 -0.72 15.57
C THR A 226 -6.91 -0.59 16.42
N GLY A 227 -6.15 0.49 16.23
CA GLY A 227 -4.90 0.73 16.97
C GLY A 227 -3.68 -0.08 16.50
N SER A 228 -3.83 -0.95 15.49
CA SER A 228 -2.73 -1.75 14.94
C SER A 228 -1.70 -0.94 14.12
N GLY A 229 -2.05 0.27 13.71
CA GLY A 229 -1.22 1.15 12.86
C GLY A 229 -1.72 1.33 11.43
N LYS A 230 -2.86 0.71 11.06
CA LYS A 230 -3.49 0.81 9.73
C LYS A 230 -3.59 2.25 9.21
N SER A 231 -4.16 3.15 10.01
CA SER A 231 -4.42 4.53 9.58
C SER A 231 -3.14 5.34 9.37
N VAL A 232 -2.15 5.19 10.28
CA VAL A 232 -0.84 5.84 10.13
C VAL A 232 -0.14 5.36 8.86
N ALA A 233 -0.21 4.06 8.56
CA ALA A 233 0.37 3.53 7.34
C ALA A 233 -0.37 3.97 6.08
N LEU A 234 -1.70 4.07 6.09
CA LEU A 234 -2.47 4.66 4.99
C LEU A 234 -2.04 6.11 4.74
N ASN A 235 -1.88 6.90 5.80
CA ASN A 235 -1.38 8.26 5.70
C ASN A 235 0.04 8.32 5.12
N SER A 236 0.93 7.42 5.55
CA SER A 236 2.26 7.29 4.94
C SER A 236 2.18 6.97 3.44
N MET A 237 1.31 6.04 3.02
CA MET A 237 1.09 5.70 1.61
C MET A 237 0.60 6.90 0.80
N ILE A 238 -0.37 7.67 1.33
CA ILE A 238 -0.89 8.87 0.68
C ILE A 238 0.21 9.93 0.56
N CYS A 239 0.89 10.23 1.66
CA CYS A 239 1.99 11.19 1.66
C CYS A 239 3.11 10.75 0.71
N SER A 240 3.42 9.46 0.59
CA SER A 240 4.43 8.95 -0.36
C SER A 240 4.15 9.41 -1.79
N ILE A 241 2.88 9.35 -2.19
CA ILE A 241 2.42 9.83 -3.50
C ILE A 241 2.51 11.35 -3.58
N LEU A 242 2.07 12.08 -2.54
CA LEU A 242 2.11 13.55 -2.52
C LEU A 242 3.53 14.13 -2.56
N PHE A 243 4.52 13.42 -2.02
CA PHE A 243 5.93 13.78 -2.11
C PHE A 243 6.57 13.44 -3.47
N ALA A 244 5.91 12.61 -4.29
CA ALA A 244 6.45 12.13 -5.56
C ALA A 244 5.72 12.65 -6.81
N ALA A 245 4.47 13.12 -6.68
CA ALA A 245 3.62 13.46 -7.81
C ALA A 245 2.86 14.78 -7.64
N THR A 246 2.77 15.53 -8.74
CA THR A 246 1.97 16.76 -8.80
C THR A 246 0.48 16.46 -9.01
N SER A 247 -0.38 17.48 -8.87
CA SER A 247 -1.82 17.35 -9.14
C SER A 247 -2.15 17.04 -10.61
N ASP A 248 -1.20 17.22 -11.52
CA ASP A 248 -1.36 16.92 -12.96
C ASP A 248 -0.89 15.50 -13.30
N ASP A 249 -0.04 14.92 -12.44
CA ASP A 249 0.42 13.54 -12.58
C ASP A 249 -0.54 12.55 -11.91
N VAL A 250 -1.11 12.94 -10.76
CA VAL A 250 -1.96 12.08 -9.93
C VAL A 250 -3.17 12.82 -9.40
N LYS A 251 -4.31 12.12 -9.46
CA LYS A 251 -5.60 12.51 -8.94
C LYS A 251 -6.08 11.51 -7.89
N LEU A 252 -6.72 12.00 -6.83
CA LEU A 252 -7.14 11.20 -5.68
C LEU A 252 -8.66 11.26 -5.51
N LEU A 253 -9.27 10.09 -5.31
CA LEU A 253 -10.63 9.96 -4.81
C LEU A 253 -10.55 9.36 -3.40
N MET A 254 -11.05 10.08 -2.40
CA MET A 254 -11.00 9.64 -1.00
C MET A 254 -12.40 9.37 -0.47
N ILE A 255 -12.61 8.19 0.10
CA ILE A 255 -13.87 7.76 0.71
C ILE A 255 -13.60 7.44 2.18
N ASP A 256 -14.20 8.24 3.07
CA ASP A 256 -14.05 8.18 4.52
C ASP A 256 -15.43 8.29 5.20
N PRO A 257 -16.16 7.16 5.33
CA PRO A 257 -17.49 7.17 5.92
C PRO A 257 -17.51 7.52 7.41
N LYS A 258 -16.35 7.48 8.08
CA LYS A 258 -16.22 7.80 9.52
C LYS A 258 -15.77 9.23 9.76
N MET A 259 -15.28 9.92 8.74
CA MET A 259 -14.74 11.28 8.79
C MET A 259 -13.52 11.44 9.72
N LEU A 260 -12.78 10.36 9.98
CA LEU A 260 -11.70 10.35 10.96
C LEU A 260 -10.32 10.48 10.32
N GLU A 261 -10.10 9.81 9.20
CA GLU A 261 -8.75 9.51 8.72
C GLU A 261 -8.37 10.36 7.50
N LEU A 262 -9.30 10.50 6.54
CA LEU A 262 -9.01 11.17 5.26
C LEU A 262 -9.48 12.62 5.20
N SER A 263 -10.37 13.03 6.12
CA SER A 263 -10.87 14.42 6.21
C SER A 263 -9.74 15.47 6.30
N ILE A 264 -8.56 15.10 6.84
CA ILE A 264 -7.40 15.99 6.92
C ILE A 264 -6.91 16.46 5.55
N TYR A 265 -7.13 15.67 4.48
CA TYR A 265 -6.71 16.00 3.12
C TYR A 265 -7.72 16.86 2.35
N GLU A 266 -8.89 17.17 2.92
CA GLU A 266 -9.93 17.94 2.24
C GLU A 266 -9.37 19.24 1.65
N GLY A 267 -9.59 19.47 0.36
CA GLY A 267 -9.14 20.70 -0.33
C GLY A 267 -7.73 20.67 -0.93
N ILE A 268 -6.98 19.57 -0.90
CA ILE A 268 -5.72 19.48 -1.66
C ILE A 268 -5.99 19.46 -3.18
N PRO A 269 -5.11 20.03 -4.01
CA PRO A 269 -5.30 20.12 -5.48
C PRO A 269 -5.33 18.77 -6.21
N HIS A 270 -4.88 17.69 -5.57
CA HIS A 270 -4.95 16.33 -6.11
C HIS A 270 -6.36 15.73 -6.03
N LEU A 271 -7.25 16.24 -5.18
CA LEU A 271 -8.60 15.69 -5.04
C LEU A 271 -9.45 15.95 -6.29
N ILE A 272 -10.18 14.92 -6.73
CA ILE A 272 -11.16 15.02 -7.84
C ILE A 272 -12.58 15.29 -7.35
N SER A 273 -12.84 15.09 -6.07
CA SER A 273 -14.06 15.46 -5.38
C SER A 273 -13.71 15.81 -3.93
N PRO A 274 -14.60 16.48 -3.19
CA PRO A 274 -14.52 16.49 -1.73
C PRO A 274 -14.42 15.05 -1.19
N VAL A 275 -13.84 14.90 0.00
CA VAL A 275 -13.78 13.61 0.69
C VAL A 275 -15.21 13.10 0.88
N ILE A 276 -15.48 11.91 0.35
CA ILE A 276 -16.82 11.34 0.35
C ILE A 276 -17.07 10.69 1.71
N THR A 277 -18.08 11.20 2.41
CA THR A 277 -18.45 10.74 3.75
C THR A 277 -19.74 9.92 3.74
N GLN A 278 -20.60 10.11 2.75
CA GLN A 278 -21.85 9.38 2.63
C GLN A 278 -21.65 8.07 1.87
N THR A 279 -22.08 6.96 2.46
CA THR A 279 -21.89 5.62 1.89
C THR A 279 -22.60 5.42 0.55
N LYS A 280 -23.79 6.01 0.37
CA LYS A 280 -24.52 5.97 -0.92
C LYS A 280 -23.82 6.77 -2.02
N GLU A 281 -23.26 7.92 -1.68
CA GLU A 281 -22.50 8.75 -2.63
C GLU A 281 -21.22 8.03 -3.08
N ALA A 282 -20.59 7.26 -2.19
CA ALA A 282 -19.40 6.47 -2.50
C ALA A 282 -19.67 5.44 -3.61
N ALA A 283 -20.81 4.74 -3.58
CA ALA A 283 -21.17 3.80 -4.63
C ALA A 283 -21.29 4.50 -6.00
N GLY A 284 -21.97 5.65 -6.05
CA GLY A 284 -22.08 6.46 -7.27
C GLY A 284 -20.73 6.98 -7.76
N ALA A 285 -19.84 7.39 -6.86
CA ALA A 285 -18.48 7.83 -7.21
C ALA A 285 -17.64 6.69 -7.79
N LEU A 286 -17.72 5.49 -7.24
CA LEU A 286 -17.05 4.31 -7.80
C LEU A 286 -17.55 4.00 -9.21
N GLN A 287 -18.86 4.13 -9.46
CA GLN A 287 -19.42 3.98 -10.81
C GLN A 287 -18.91 5.06 -11.77
N LYS A 288 -18.77 6.31 -11.34
CA LYS A 288 -18.13 7.36 -12.16
C LYS A 288 -16.68 7.03 -12.50
N ILE A 289 -15.92 6.43 -11.59
CA ILE A 289 -14.55 5.96 -11.87
C ILE A 289 -14.56 4.83 -12.90
N VAL A 290 -15.56 3.94 -12.85
CA VAL A 290 -15.76 2.91 -13.89
C VAL A 290 -16.05 3.54 -15.25
N GLY A 291 -16.88 4.58 -15.31
CA GLY A 291 -17.14 5.33 -16.55
C GLY A 291 -15.88 6.02 -17.10
N GLU A 292 -15.09 6.66 -16.24
CA GLU A 292 -13.79 7.25 -16.62
C GLU A 292 -12.81 6.17 -17.11
N MET A 293 -12.79 4.99 -16.49
CA MET A 293 -12.00 3.86 -16.99
C MET A 293 -12.39 3.48 -18.42
N GLN A 294 -13.69 3.36 -18.71
CA GLN A 294 -14.18 3.08 -20.07
C GLN A 294 -13.81 4.19 -21.06
N ARG A 295 -13.98 5.46 -20.67
CA ARG A 295 -13.56 6.61 -21.48
C ARG A 295 -12.07 6.55 -21.83
N ARG A 296 -11.22 6.26 -20.85
CA ARG A 296 -9.78 6.09 -21.09
C ARG A 296 -9.49 4.95 -22.05
N TYR A 297 -10.17 3.81 -21.94
CA TYR A 297 -10.01 2.73 -22.89
C TYR A 297 -10.37 3.13 -24.34
N LYS A 298 -11.44 3.91 -24.53
CA LYS A 298 -11.78 4.48 -25.85
C LYS A 298 -10.62 5.34 -26.39
N LEU A 299 -10.08 6.26 -25.58
CA LEU A 299 -8.92 7.10 -25.94
C LEU A 299 -7.65 6.28 -26.24
N LEU A 300 -7.37 5.24 -25.46
CA LEU A 300 -6.23 4.35 -25.67
C LEU A 300 -6.35 3.61 -27.01
N ALA A 301 -7.55 3.12 -27.34
CA ALA A 301 -7.83 2.43 -28.59
C ALA A 301 -7.73 3.36 -29.81
N GLU A 302 -8.28 4.57 -29.73
CA GLU A 302 -8.19 5.60 -30.78
C GLU A 302 -6.74 5.97 -31.11
N LYS A 303 -5.88 6.05 -30.08
CA LYS A 303 -4.45 6.32 -30.23
C LYS A 303 -3.59 5.07 -30.49
N GLY A 304 -4.19 3.87 -30.49
CA GLY A 304 -3.48 2.60 -30.76
C GLY A 304 -2.47 2.20 -29.68
N VAL A 305 -2.65 2.66 -28.44
CA VAL A 305 -1.74 2.41 -27.32
C VAL A 305 -2.35 1.44 -26.31
N ARG A 306 -1.50 0.72 -25.56
CA ARG A 306 -1.94 -0.34 -24.64
C ARG A 306 -2.20 0.13 -23.21
N ASN A 307 -1.67 1.30 -22.82
CA ASN A 307 -1.75 1.81 -21.46
C ASN A 307 -1.58 3.33 -21.41
N ILE A 308 -1.88 3.89 -20.24
CA ILE A 308 -1.79 5.33 -19.96
C ILE A 308 -0.39 5.90 -20.18
N ASP A 309 0.68 5.15 -19.88
CA ASP A 309 2.05 5.60 -20.12
C ASP A 309 2.32 5.79 -21.62
N GLY A 310 1.89 4.83 -22.44
CA GLY A 310 1.97 4.92 -23.89
C GLY A 310 1.19 6.12 -24.44
N TYR A 311 -0.02 6.34 -23.93
CA TYR A 311 -0.84 7.51 -24.27
C TYR A 311 -0.13 8.82 -23.92
N ASN A 312 0.33 8.95 -22.68
CA ASN A 312 0.97 10.17 -22.18
C ASN A 312 2.28 10.48 -22.91
N ASN A 313 3.05 9.45 -23.28
CA ASN A 313 4.26 9.61 -24.08
C ASN A 313 3.94 10.11 -25.49
N MET A 314 2.88 9.57 -26.12
CA MET A 314 2.41 10.01 -27.43
C MET A 314 1.94 11.47 -27.41
N ILE A 315 1.07 11.85 -26.48
CA ILE A 315 0.61 13.24 -26.31
C ILE A 315 1.79 14.19 -26.05
N SER A 316 2.72 13.81 -25.19
CA SER A 316 3.91 14.63 -24.91
C SER A 316 4.77 14.85 -26.16
N SER A 317 4.84 13.86 -27.05
CA SER A 317 5.55 13.99 -28.33
C SER A 317 4.80 14.88 -29.32
N GLU A 318 3.46 14.77 -29.40
CA GLU A 318 2.61 15.60 -30.26
C GLU A 318 2.72 17.08 -29.89
N VAL A 319 2.64 17.40 -28.59
CA VAL A 319 2.78 18.78 -28.08
C VAL A 319 4.16 19.36 -28.40
N ARG A 320 5.24 18.60 -28.18
CA ARG A 320 6.61 19.04 -28.51
C ARG A 320 6.80 19.33 -30.00
N ILE A 321 6.22 18.51 -30.87
CA ILE A 321 6.29 18.71 -32.32
C ILE A 321 5.54 19.99 -32.71
N LYS A 322 4.31 20.18 -32.21
CA LYS A 322 3.52 21.40 -32.47
C LYS A 322 4.23 22.67 -31.98
N ASP A 323 4.80 22.65 -30.78
CA ASP A 323 5.56 23.79 -30.22
C ASP A 323 6.80 24.13 -31.06
N SER A 324 7.49 23.10 -31.57
CA SER A 324 8.65 23.28 -32.45
C SER A 324 8.25 23.85 -33.81
N ALA A 325 7.15 23.38 -34.40
CA ALA A 325 6.61 23.88 -35.67
C ALA A 325 6.09 25.33 -35.55
N PHE A 326 5.47 25.69 -34.43
CA PHE A 326 5.05 27.06 -34.13
C PHE A 326 6.23 28.02 -33.94
N LYS A 327 7.35 27.55 -33.37
CA LYS A 327 8.60 28.33 -33.28
C LYS A 327 9.28 28.55 -34.63
N THR A 328 9.21 27.59 -35.55
CA THR A 328 9.79 27.74 -36.90
C THR A 328 8.97 28.68 -37.79
N LYS A 329 7.64 28.70 -37.67
CA LYS A 329 6.75 29.60 -38.45
C LYS A 329 6.85 31.09 -38.09
N LYS A 330 7.37 31.43 -36.91
CA LYS A 330 7.53 32.84 -36.46
C LYS A 330 8.77 33.56 -37.02
N VAL A 331 9.60 32.89 -37.83
CA VAL A 331 10.81 33.49 -38.44
C VAL A 331 10.58 33.97 -39.88
N SER A 332 9.43 33.68 -40.49
CA SER A 332 9.03 34.23 -41.80
C SER A 332 7.79 35.11 -41.64
N HIS A 333 7.99 36.43 -41.69
CA HIS A 333 6.89 37.39 -41.89
C HIS A 333 6.27 37.18 -43.27
N ASP A 334 4.96 37.01 -43.33
CA ASP A 334 4.09 37.88 -44.15
C ASP A 334 2.70 37.92 -43.52
N GLU A 335 2.20 39.14 -43.33
CA GLU A 335 0.85 39.43 -42.85
C GLU A 335 -0.11 39.26 -44.02
N SER A 336 -0.89 38.17 -44.02
CA SER A 336 -2.14 38.12 -44.79
C SER A 336 -3.09 37.06 -44.20
N GLU A 337 -4.21 37.57 -43.70
CA GLU A 337 -5.55 36.96 -43.69
C GLU A 337 -5.66 35.50 -43.20
N THR A 338 -6.06 35.35 -41.94
CA THR A 338 -6.66 34.10 -41.46
C THR A 338 -8.17 34.21 -41.53
N GLU A 339 -8.76 33.48 -42.49
CA GLU A 339 -10.17 33.14 -42.49
C GLU A 339 -10.51 32.34 -41.21
N ASP A 340 -11.60 32.76 -40.55
CA ASP A 340 -12.18 32.08 -39.39
C ASP A 340 -12.71 30.70 -39.81
N ILE A 341 -11.90 29.66 -39.63
CA ILE A 341 -12.40 28.29 -39.61
C ILE A 341 -12.95 28.05 -38.21
N GLU A 342 -14.25 28.28 -38.03
CA GLU A 342 -15.04 27.75 -36.92
C GLU A 342 -15.05 26.21 -36.99
N GLY A 343 -13.97 25.61 -36.49
CA GLY A 343 -13.90 24.18 -36.18
C GLY A 343 -14.58 23.93 -34.84
N LYS A 344 -15.52 22.98 -34.82
CA LYS A 344 -16.10 22.41 -33.59
C LYS A 344 -15.01 22.17 -32.55
N GLY A 345 -15.26 22.61 -31.32
CA GLY A 345 -14.33 22.55 -30.19
C GLY A 345 -14.01 21.13 -29.76
N ASP A 346 -13.12 20.46 -30.49
CA ASP A 346 -12.42 19.28 -30.01
C ASP A 346 -11.36 19.78 -29.02
N GLU A 347 -11.59 19.54 -27.71
CA GLU A 347 -10.62 19.84 -26.66
C GLU A 347 -9.25 19.25 -27.04
N GLU A 348 -8.18 20.06 -26.96
CA GLU A 348 -6.85 19.56 -27.27
C GLU A 348 -6.50 18.37 -26.36
N PRO A 349 -5.98 17.26 -26.94
CA PRO A 349 -5.72 16.07 -26.17
C PRO A 349 -4.64 16.35 -25.12
N SER A 350 -5.03 16.27 -23.85
CA SER A 350 -4.16 16.49 -22.70
C SER A 350 -3.64 15.16 -22.13
N ARG A 351 -2.57 15.23 -21.34
CA ARG A 351 -2.05 14.07 -20.61
C ARG A 351 -3.08 13.62 -19.57
N LEU A 352 -3.18 12.32 -19.38
CA LEU A 352 -4.07 11.72 -18.39
C LEU A 352 -3.30 11.49 -17.07
N PRO A 353 -3.77 12.01 -15.92
CA PRO A 353 -3.20 11.69 -14.62
C PRO A 353 -3.54 10.25 -14.23
N TYR A 354 -2.70 9.61 -13.42
CA TYR A 354 -3.14 8.42 -12.68
C TYR A 354 -4.26 8.80 -11.71
N ILE A 355 -5.20 7.88 -11.46
CA ILE A 355 -6.20 8.06 -10.43
C ILE A 355 -5.97 7.00 -9.34
N VAL A 356 -5.89 7.44 -8.09
CA VAL A 356 -5.84 6.54 -6.94
C VAL A 356 -7.11 6.71 -6.11
N VAL A 357 -7.89 5.64 -6.03
CA VAL A 357 -9.09 5.54 -5.19
C VAL A 357 -8.68 4.97 -3.84
N ILE A 358 -8.97 5.70 -2.76
CA ILE A 358 -8.63 5.32 -1.40
C ILE A 358 -9.93 5.18 -0.61
N ILE A 359 -10.15 3.99 -0.06
CA ILE A 359 -11.31 3.68 0.79
C ILE A 359 -10.77 3.32 2.17
N ASP A 360 -11.02 4.14 3.20
CA ASP A 360 -10.51 3.84 4.55
C ASP A 360 -11.22 2.63 5.20
N GLU A 361 -12.53 2.52 5.03
CA GLU A 361 -13.33 1.45 5.62
C GLU A 361 -14.33 0.87 4.62
N LEU A 362 -13.94 -0.22 3.94
CA LEU A 362 -14.82 -0.95 3.03
C LEU A 362 -16.06 -1.49 3.75
N ALA A 363 -15.93 -1.92 5.01
CA ALA A 363 -17.02 -2.59 5.72
C ALA A 363 -18.28 -1.70 5.80
N ASP A 364 -18.11 -0.40 6.01
CA ASP A 364 -19.23 0.54 6.10
C ASP A 364 -19.92 0.74 4.75
N LEU A 365 -19.17 0.69 3.64
CA LEU A 365 -19.74 0.72 2.29
C LEU A 365 -20.52 -0.55 1.98
N MET A 366 -19.97 -1.72 2.36
CA MET A 366 -20.62 -3.01 2.16
C MET A 366 -21.92 -3.12 2.96
N MET A 367 -21.97 -2.56 4.17
CA MET A 367 -23.18 -2.56 4.99
C MET A 367 -24.30 -1.67 4.42
N ALA A 368 -23.96 -0.67 3.60
CA ALA A 368 -24.93 0.23 2.99
C ALA A 368 -25.40 -0.23 1.60
N SER A 369 -24.46 -0.60 0.72
CA SER A 369 -24.72 -0.94 -0.68
C SER A 369 -23.74 -2.02 -1.18
N ALA A 370 -23.73 -3.21 -0.56
CA ALA A 370 -22.80 -4.30 -0.88
C ALA A 370 -22.68 -4.60 -2.38
N TYR A 371 -23.81 -4.75 -3.07
CA TYR A 371 -23.82 -5.17 -4.47
C TYR A 371 -23.17 -4.14 -5.40
N GLU A 372 -23.57 -2.87 -5.29
CA GLU A 372 -23.06 -1.79 -6.15
C GLU A 372 -21.57 -1.56 -5.92
N VAL A 373 -21.15 -1.58 -4.66
CA VAL A 373 -19.76 -1.37 -4.24
C VAL A 373 -18.87 -2.52 -4.69
N GLU A 374 -19.26 -3.77 -4.41
CA GLU A 374 -18.50 -4.96 -4.80
C GLU A 374 -18.40 -5.07 -6.33
N SER A 375 -19.49 -4.81 -7.05
CA SER A 375 -19.51 -4.82 -8.52
C SER A 375 -18.55 -3.78 -9.11
N ALA A 376 -18.60 -2.53 -8.63
CA ALA A 376 -17.70 -1.48 -9.08
C ALA A 376 -16.24 -1.80 -8.78
N ILE A 377 -15.94 -2.22 -7.54
CA ILE A 377 -14.58 -2.58 -7.13
C ILE A 377 -14.05 -3.76 -7.95
N ALA A 378 -14.85 -4.80 -8.18
CA ALA A 378 -14.46 -5.95 -8.98
C ALA A 378 -14.13 -5.53 -10.42
N ARG A 379 -15.00 -4.73 -11.06
CA ARG A 379 -14.80 -4.26 -12.44
C ARG A 379 -13.55 -3.40 -12.56
N LEU A 380 -13.33 -2.47 -11.63
CA LEU A 380 -12.11 -1.67 -11.58
C LEU A 380 -10.90 -2.57 -11.35
N ALA A 381 -10.93 -3.45 -10.36
CA ALA A 381 -9.77 -4.26 -10.02
C ALA A 381 -9.33 -5.21 -11.15
N GLN A 382 -10.25 -5.60 -12.04
CA GLN A 382 -9.97 -6.41 -13.22
C GLN A 382 -9.37 -5.63 -14.39
N MET A 383 -9.83 -4.39 -14.63
CA MET A 383 -9.57 -3.68 -15.90
C MET A 383 -8.86 -2.33 -15.72
N ALA A 384 -8.78 -1.77 -14.53
CA ALA A 384 -8.32 -0.38 -14.30
C ALA A 384 -6.82 -0.15 -14.54
N ARG A 385 -5.99 -1.20 -14.40
CA ARG A 385 -4.53 -1.10 -14.43
C ARG A 385 -4.00 -0.38 -15.68
N ALA A 386 -4.45 -0.76 -16.87
CA ALA A 386 -3.96 -0.15 -18.12
C ALA A 386 -4.45 1.30 -18.30
N ALA A 387 -5.64 1.61 -17.75
CA ALA A 387 -6.22 2.95 -17.72
C ALA A 387 -5.56 3.87 -16.67
N GLY A 388 -4.60 3.37 -15.89
CA GLY A 388 -3.90 4.13 -14.85
C GLY A 388 -4.77 4.45 -13.63
N ILE A 389 -5.74 3.59 -13.33
CA ILE A 389 -6.60 3.71 -12.16
C ILE A 389 -6.22 2.62 -11.17
N HIS A 390 -5.98 3.01 -9.92
CA HIS A 390 -5.48 2.15 -8.85
C HIS A 390 -6.36 2.29 -7.60
N ILE A 391 -6.44 1.22 -6.81
CA ILE A 391 -7.30 1.19 -5.61
C ILE A 391 -6.47 0.78 -4.40
N ILE A 392 -6.55 1.57 -3.34
CA ILE A 392 -6.13 1.20 -1.99
C ILE A 392 -7.40 1.01 -1.17
N LEU A 393 -7.69 -0.26 -0.85
CA LEU A 393 -8.86 -0.64 -0.08
C LEU A 393 -8.42 -0.96 1.33
N ALA A 394 -9.00 -0.27 2.31
CA ALA A 394 -8.73 -0.54 3.71
C ALA A 394 -9.98 -1.01 4.47
N THR A 395 -9.76 -1.83 5.50
CA THR A 395 -10.81 -2.20 6.44
C THR A 395 -10.26 -2.55 7.82
N GLN A 396 -11.03 -2.27 8.87
CA GLN A 396 -10.74 -2.75 10.22
C GLN A 396 -11.49 -4.04 10.57
N ARG A 397 -12.39 -4.51 9.68
CA ARG A 397 -13.21 -5.71 9.86
C ARG A 397 -12.83 -6.77 8.83
N PRO A 398 -11.79 -7.57 9.08
CA PRO A 398 -11.33 -8.61 8.16
C PRO A 398 -12.23 -9.87 8.22
N SER A 399 -13.53 -9.70 8.03
CA SER A 399 -14.49 -10.81 7.93
C SER A 399 -14.72 -11.23 6.49
N VAL A 400 -15.22 -12.45 6.29
CA VAL A 400 -15.52 -13.01 4.94
C VAL A 400 -16.64 -12.23 4.26
N ASP A 401 -17.55 -11.63 5.03
CA ASP A 401 -18.66 -10.81 4.51
C ASP A 401 -18.18 -9.46 3.95
N VAL A 402 -17.05 -8.95 4.43
CA VAL A 402 -16.41 -7.71 3.94
C VAL A 402 -15.38 -8.04 2.87
N LEU A 403 -14.51 -9.02 3.13
CA LEU A 403 -13.45 -9.47 2.24
C LEU A 403 -13.91 -10.73 1.49
N THR A 404 -14.87 -10.54 0.60
CA THR A 404 -15.47 -11.62 -0.20
C THR A 404 -14.43 -12.28 -1.11
N GLY A 405 -14.76 -13.47 -1.64
CA GLY A 405 -13.91 -14.15 -2.62
C GLY A 405 -13.63 -13.32 -3.87
N VAL A 406 -14.58 -12.48 -4.31
CA VAL A 406 -14.44 -11.61 -5.48
C VAL A 406 -13.42 -10.51 -5.20
N ILE A 407 -13.48 -9.86 -4.03
CA ILE A 407 -12.50 -8.86 -3.62
C ILE A 407 -11.10 -9.50 -3.55
N LYS A 408 -10.96 -10.63 -2.84
CA LYS A 408 -9.65 -11.27 -2.68
C LYS A 408 -9.04 -11.74 -4.00
N ALA A 409 -9.85 -12.21 -4.94
CA ALA A 409 -9.37 -12.68 -6.24
C ALA A 409 -8.72 -11.56 -7.08
N ASN A 410 -9.16 -10.31 -6.91
CA ASN A 410 -8.64 -9.19 -7.70
C ASN A 410 -7.57 -8.34 -6.98
N PHE A 411 -7.46 -8.46 -5.65
CA PHE A 411 -6.46 -7.76 -4.85
C PHE A 411 -5.32 -8.71 -4.46
N SER A 412 -4.34 -8.83 -5.35
CA SER A 412 -3.20 -9.75 -5.18
C SER A 412 -2.11 -9.22 -4.25
N ALA A 413 -1.96 -7.89 -4.14
CA ALA A 413 -1.08 -7.26 -3.15
C ALA A 413 -1.86 -7.01 -1.87
N ARG A 414 -1.34 -7.45 -0.73
CA ARG A 414 -2.04 -7.39 0.56
C ARG A 414 -1.12 -6.97 1.69
N VAL A 415 -1.63 -6.13 2.57
CA VAL A 415 -1.00 -5.72 3.82
C VAL A 415 -1.94 -6.07 4.97
N SER A 416 -1.45 -6.86 5.93
CA SER A 416 -2.13 -7.08 7.19
C SER A 416 -1.32 -6.47 8.32
N PHE A 417 -1.93 -5.55 9.06
CA PHE A 417 -1.49 -5.17 10.39
C PHE A 417 -1.97 -6.21 11.40
N GLN A 418 -1.64 -5.98 12.68
CA GLN A 418 -2.08 -6.84 13.77
C GLN A 418 -3.60 -7.06 13.75
N VAL A 419 -3.99 -8.32 13.86
CA VAL A 419 -5.39 -8.78 13.95
C VAL A 419 -5.60 -9.61 15.20
N SER A 420 -6.85 -9.80 15.60
CA SER A 420 -7.20 -10.47 16.85
C SER A 420 -7.05 -11.99 16.79
N SER A 421 -7.07 -12.60 15.59
CA SER A 421 -7.15 -14.04 15.47
C SER A 421 -6.48 -14.61 14.21
N LYS A 422 -6.14 -15.91 14.27
CA LYS A 422 -5.66 -16.70 13.12
C LYS A 422 -6.68 -16.78 11.99
N THR A 423 -7.98 -16.66 12.29
CA THR A 423 -9.03 -16.64 11.26
C THR A 423 -9.00 -15.34 10.48
N ASP A 424 -8.87 -14.21 11.17
CA ASP A 424 -8.77 -12.88 10.53
C ASP A 424 -7.50 -12.78 9.65
N SER A 425 -6.39 -13.30 10.17
CA SER A 425 -5.10 -13.42 9.47
C SER A 425 -5.26 -14.15 8.13
N ARG A 426 -5.94 -15.31 8.15
CA ARG A 426 -6.24 -16.08 6.93
C ARG A 426 -7.25 -15.39 6.02
N THR A 427 -8.21 -14.65 6.56
CA THR A 427 -9.15 -13.88 5.71
C THR A 427 -8.39 -12.89 4.83
N ILE A 428 -7.35 -12.24 5.37
CA ILE A 428 -6.57 -11.22 4.65
C ILE A 428 -5.48 -11.86 3.79
N LEU A 429 -4.59 -12.67 4.38
CA LEU A 429 -3.35 -13.12 3.74
C LEU A 429 -3.44 -14.53 3.14
N ASP A 430 -4.56 -15.24 3.35
CA ASP A 430 -4.66 -16.69 3.12
C ASP A 430 -3.61 -17.51 3.91
N ALA A 431 -3.00 -16.89 4.93
CA ALA A 431 -1.95 -17.44 5.78
C ALA A 431 -2.10 -16.97 7.23
N ASN A 432 -1.43 -17.65 8.17
CA ASN A 432 -1.32 -17.20 9.56
C ASN A 432 -0.12 -16.25 9.74
N GLY A 433 -0.09 -15.57 10.89
CA GLY A 433 1.05 -14.77 11.34
C GLY A 433 0.70 -13.33 11.69
N ALA A 434 -0.35 -12.75 11.12
CA ALA A 434 -0.75 -11.38 11.42
C ALA A 434 -1.25 -11.20 12.86
N GLU A 435 -1.79 -12.26 13.47
CA GLU A 435 -2.17 -12.30 14.88
C GLU A 435 -0.97 -12.23 15.84
N GLN A 436 0.24 -12.50 15.35
CA GLN A 436 1.47 -12.45 16.13
C GLN A 436 2.21 -11.11 16.01
N LEU A 437 1.70 -10.19 15.17
CA LEU A 437 2.26 -8.85 15.02
C LEU A 437 2.14 -8.05 16.32
N LEU A 438 2.91 -6.98 16.41
CA LEU A 438 3.13 -6.22 17.64
C LEU A 438 2.26 -4.97 17.76
N GLY A 439 1.43 -4.68 16.76
CA GLY A 439 0.72 -3.41 16.62
C GLY A 439 1.67 -2.25 16.28
N ARG A 440 1.20 -1.01 16.46
CA ARG A 440 1.97 0.23 16.21
C ARG A 440 2.70 0.26 14.86
N GLY A 441 2.05 -0.22 13.79
CA GLY A 441 2.60 -0.19 12.43
C GLY A 441 3.36 -1.46 12.00
N ASP A 442 3.54 -2.44 12.88
CA ASP A 442 4.07 -3.75 12.49
C ASP A 442 3.07 -4.49 11.58
N MET A 443 3.54 -4.91 10.41
CA MET A 443 2.70 -5.47 9.35
C MET A 443 3.36 -6.63 8.61
N LEU A 444 2.51 -7.44 7.98
CA LEU A 444 2.87 -8.45 7.00
C LEU A 444 2.43 -7.97 5.62
N PHE A 445 3.36 -7.94 4.68
CA PHE A 445 3.14 -7.58 3.30
C PHE A 445 3.29 -8.82 2.40
N MET A 446 2.27 -9.04 1.57
CA MET A 446 2.27 -10.05 0.52
C MET A 446 2.30 -9.35 -0.84
N PRO A 447 3.42 -9.42 -1.57
CA PRO A 447 3.53 -8.87 -2.91
C PRO A 447 2.71 -9.67 -3.92
N PRO A 448 2.28 -9.05 -5.03
CA PRO A 448 1.48 -9.73 -6.04
C PRO A 448 2.24 -10.88 -6.71
N GLY A 449 1.52 -11.94 -7.06
CA GLY A 449 2.07 -13.09 -7.80
C GLY A 449 2.99 -14.00 -6.99
N THR A 450 3.13 -13.76 -5.68
CA THR A 450 3.91 -14.61 -4.77
C THR A 450 3.07 -14.98 -3.55
N ALA A 451 3.34 -16.13 -2.94
CA ALA A 451 2.81 -16.50 -1.62
C ALA A 451 3.78 -16.12 -0.48
N ARG A 452 4.82 -15.33 -0.80
CA ARG A 452 5.83 -14.90 0.17
C ARG A 452 5.23 -13.76 0.99
N ILE A 453 5.50 -13.81 2.29
CA ILE A 453 5.08 -12.78 3.23
C ILE A 453 6.31 -12.19 3.88
N ASP A 454 6.51 -10.90 3.66
CA ASP A 454 7.59 -10.12 4.24
C ASP A 454 7.05 -9.32 5.42
N ARG A 455 7.75 -9.37 6.56
CA ARG A 455 7.41 -8.57 7.72
C ARG A 455 8.06 -7.19 7.59
N ILE A 456 7.25 -6.14 7.73
CA ILE A 456 7.66 -4.75 7.60
C ILE A 456 7.21 -3.99 8.83
N HIS A 457 8.08 -3.11 9.32
CA HIS A 457 7.79 -2.17 10.39
C HIS A 457 7.43 -0.84 9.76
N GLY A 458 6.15 -0.49 9.86
CA GLY A 458 5.54 0.64 9.18
C GLY A 458 6.19 1.97 9.52
N SER A 459 6.39 2.80 8.50
CA SER A 459 6.83 4.18 8.72
C SER A 459 5.78 4.98 9.47
N TYR A 460 6.24 5.79 10.41
CA TYR A 460 5.44 6.67 11.24
C TYR A 460 5.49 8.11 10.69
N ILE A 461 4.29 8.67 10.50
CA ILE A 461 4.07 10.08 10.21
C ILE A 461 3.02 10.60 11.19
N SER A 462 3.29 11.74 11.82
CA SER A 462 2.35 12.36 12.76
C SER A 462 1.28 13.20 12.04
N GLU A 463 0.12 13.40 12.68
CA GLU A 463 -0.93 14.29 12.17
C GLU A 463 -0.43 15.72 11.94
N GLU A 464 0.49 16.21 12.78
CA GLU A 464 1.10 17.53 12.60
C GLU A 464 1.94 17.62 11.32
N GLU A 465 2.68 16.56 10.98
CA GLU A 465 3.43 16.48 9.72
C GLU A 465 2.49 16.43 8.52
N ILE A 466 1.43 15.62 8.59
CA ILE A 466 0.41 15.54 7.52
C ILE A 466 -0.20 16.91 7.29
N LYS A 467 -0.59 17.62 8.35
CA LYS A 467 -1.16 18.96 8.25
C LYS A 467 -0.20 19.94 7.57
N LYS A 468 1.08 19.96 7.94
CA LYS A 468 2.09 20.80 7.28
C LYS A 468 2.19 20.52 5.78
N VAL A 469 2.12 19.24 5.39
CA VAL A 469 2.14 18.83 3.98
C VAL A 469 0.87 19.29 3.26
N VAL A 470 -0.30 19.07 3.85
CA VAL A 470 -1.59 19.48 3.28
C VAL A 470 -1.68 21.00 3.12
N ASP A 471 -1.31 21.77 4.14
CA ASP A 471 -1.33 23.23 4.12
C ASP A 471 -0.41 23.76 3.01
N PHE A 472 0.80 23.20 2.88
CA PHE A 472 1.74 23.54 1.80
C PHE A 472 1.17 23.27 0.40
N LEU A 473 0.37 22.22 0.22
CA LEU A 473 -0.25 21.91 -1.08
C LEU A 473 -1.43 22.84 -1.38
N LYS A 474 -2.26 23.15 -0.38
CA LYS A 474 -3.42 24.06 -0.49
C LYS A 474 -3.02 25.48 -0.85
N GLU A 475 -1.88 25.96 -0.37
CA GLU A 475 -1.36 27.29 -0.71
C GLU A 475 -1.00 27.45 -2.20
N GLN A 476 -0.82 26.34 -2.93
CA GLN A 476 -0.38 26.37 -4.32
C GLN A 476 -1.53 26.39 -5.32
N ALA A 477 -2.59 25.62 -5.07
CA ALA A 477 -3.74 25.52 -5.98
C ALA A 477 -4.98 25.00 -5.25
N ALA A 478 -6.15 25.44 -5.72
CA ALA A 478 -7.44 24.87 -5.33
C ALA A 478 -7.73 23.60 -6.16
N PRO A 479 -8.47 22.62 -5.61
CA PRO A 479 -8.90 21.46 -6.37
C PRO A 479 -9.94 21.83 -7.42
N SER A 480 -9.94 21.08 -8.53
CA SER A 480 -10.96 21.19 -9.57
C SER A 480 -11.84 19.95 -9.55
N TYR A 481 -13.10 20.12 -9.14
CA TYR A 481 -14.08 19.04 -9.01
C TYR A 481 -14.99 18.89 -10.23
N GLU A 482 -15.06 19.92 -11.09
CA GLU A 482 -16.04 20.01 -12.17
C GLU A 482 -15.93 18.86 -13.17
N ALA A 483 -14.70 18.52 -13.58
CA ALA A 483 -14.44 17.45 -14.54
C ALA A 483 -14.91 16.07 -14.03
N PHE A 484 -14.78 15.80 -12.72
CA PHE A 484 -15.26 14.54 -12.14
C PHE A 484 -16.77 14.53 -11.92
N MET A 485 -17.36 15.67 -11.57
CA MET A 485 -18.81 15.78 -11.43
C MET A 485 -19.52 15.49 -12.75
N GLN A 486 -18.93 15.91 -13.87
CA GLN A 486 -19.39 15.66 -15.23
C GLN A 486 -18.93 14.31 -15.82
N ALA A 487 -18.16 13.51 -15.08
CA ALA A 487 -17.68 12.22 -15.57
C ALA A 487 -18.88 11.34 -15.99
N PRO A 488 -18.80 10.67 -17.15
CA PRO A 488 -19.88 9.86 -17.65
C PRO A 488 -20.15 8.72 -16.67
N LEU A 489 -21.42 8.44 -16.42
CA LEU A 489 -21.80 7.15 -15.88
C LEU A 489 -21.46 6.09 -16.94
N PRO A 490 -21.09 4.88 -16.52
CA PRO A 490 -20.85 3.81 -17.47
C PRO A 490 -22.08 3.66 -18.35
N GLU A 491 -21.89 3.69 -19.67
CA GLU A 491 -22.92 3.27 -20.61
C GLU A 491 -23.34 1.87 -20.16
N GLU A 492 -24.64 1.64 -19.98
CA GLU A 492 -25.17 0.29 -19.83
C GLU A 492 -24.70 -0.47 -21.07
N GLU A 493 -23.63 -1.26 -20.94
CA GLU A 493 -23.41 -2.35 -21.87
C GLU A 493 -24.72 -3.12 -21.80
N GLU A 494 -25.49 -3.11 -22.90
CA GLU A 494 -26.62 -4.01 -23.09
C GLU A 494 -26.11 -5.38 -22.70
N ASN A 495 -26.46 -5.75 -21.48
CA ASN A 495 -26.00 -6.94 -20.83
C ASN A 495 -26.94 -8.00 -21.40
N ALA A 496 -26.75 -8.32 -22.69
CA ALA A 496 -27.51 -9.28 -23.47
C ALA A 496 -27.36 -10.73 -22.94
N GLY A 497 -26.86 -10.90 -21.72
CA GLY A 497 -26.85 -12.14 -20.96
C GLY A 497 -27.19 -11.99 -19.46
N MET A 498 -27.54 -10.80 -18.95
CA MET A 498 -28.03 -10.63 -17.56
C MET A 498 -29.49 -10.19 -17.45
N GLU A 499 -30.08 -9.59 -18.48
CA GLU A 499 -31.54 -9.35 -18.51
C GLU A 499 -32.34 -10.63 -18.73
N ASP A 500 -31.83 -11.58 -19.53
CA ASP A 500 -32.47 -12.90 -19.68
C ASP A 500 -32.50 -13.70 -18.35
N GLU A 501 -31.57 -13.42 -17.42
CA GLU A 501 -31.56 -14.03 -16.08
C GLU A 501 -32.49 -13.35 -15.08
N ARG A 502 -32.89 -12.08 -15.31
CA ARG A 502 -33.91 -11.39 -14.50
C ARG A 502 -35.25 -12.12 -14.62
N ASP A 503 -35.63 -12.54 -15.82
CA ASP A 503 -36.94 -13.16 -16.06
C ASP A 503 -37.00 -14.66 -15.72
N GLU A 504 -35.95 -15.44 -15.95
CA GLU A 504 -36.06 -16.91 -15.91
C GLU A 504 -36.38 -17.47 -14.50
N PHE A 505 -35.79 -16.88 -13.47
CA PHE A 505 -35.94 -17.36 -12.09
C PHE A 505 -36.75 -16.44 -11.19
N TYR A 506 -36.90 -15.16 -11.54
CA TYR A 506 -37.66 -14.22 -10.70
C TYR A 506 -39.14 -14.58 -10.67
N GLN A 507 -39.76 -14.81 -11.83
CA GLN A 507 -41.17 -15.19 -11.88
C GLN A 507 -41.43 -16.51 -11.14
N ARG A 508 -40.52 -17.48 -11.26
CA ARG A 508 -40.57 -18.74 -10.49
C ARG A 508 -40.43 -18.51 -8.98
N ALA A 509 -39.55 -17.58 -8.58
CA ALA A 509 -39.36 -17.21 -7.18
C ALA A 509 -40.64 -16.56 -6.62
N VAL A 510 -41.26 -15.66 -7.37
CA VAL A 510 -42.54 -15.01 -7.03
C VAL A 510 -43.62 -16.07 -6.86
N ASP A 511 -43.76 -16.99 -7.82
CA ASP A 511 -44.74 -18.08 -7.74
C ASP A 511 -44.53 -18.96 -6.49
N ILE A 512 -43.27 -19.27 -6.14
CA ILE A 512 -42.95 -20.03 -4.92
C ILE A 512 -43.33 -19.25 -3.67
N VAL A 513 -43.02 -17.95 -3.60
CA VAL A 513 -43.32 -17.11 -2.43
C VAL A 513 -44.83 -16.93 -2.26
N VAL A 514 -45.55 -16.67 -3.34
CA VAL A 514 -47.02 -16.52 -3.35
C VAL A 514 -47.72 -17.84 -3.01
N SER A 515 -47.24 -18.98 -3.52
CA SER A 515 -47.86 -20.30 -3.25
C SER A 515 -47.58 -20.83 -1.85
N THR A 516 -46.41 -20.53 -1.28
CA THR A 516 -46.02 -21.01 0.06
C THR A 516 -46.43 -20.05 1.18
N GLY A 517 -46.72 -18.78 0.85
CA GLY A 517 -47.03 -17.73 1.83
C GLY A 517 -45.83 -17.37 2.73
N GLN A 518 -44.62 -17.76 2.35
CA GLN A 518 -43.40 -17.54 3.11
C GLN A 518 -42.35 -16.87 2.22
N ALA A 519 -41.70 -15.81 2.72
CA ALA A 519 -40.63 -15.12 2.00
C ALA A 519 -39.33 -15.16 2.83
N SER A 520 -38.41 -16.06 2.47
CA SER A 520 -37.08 -16.12 3.08
C SER A 520 -36.00 -16.50 2.08
N ILE A 521 -34.82 -15.91 2.26
CA ILE A 521 -33.66 -16.09 1.37
C ILE A 521 -33.29 -17.58 1.27
N SER A 522 -33.19 -18.26 2.41
CA SER A 522 -32.84 -19.69 2.48
C SER A 522 -33.86 -20.61 1.81
N MET A 523 -35.13 -20.23 1.81
CA MET A 523 -36.17 -20.98 1.10
C MET A 523 -35.99 -20.90 -0.41
N ILE A 524 -35.77 -19.69 -0.94
CA ILE A 524 -35.56 -19.47 -2.38
C ILE A 524 -34.27 -20.15 -2.84
N GLN A 525 -33.17 -20.05 -2.07
CA GLN A 525 -31.92 -20.77 -2.35
C GLN A 525 -32.14 -22.28 -2.53
N ARG A 526 -32.87 -22.90 -1.61
CA ARG A 526 -33.11 -24.36 -1.62
C ARG A 526 -34.06 -24.79 -2.74
N LYS A 527 -35.10 -24.00 -3.01
CA LYS A 527 -36.13 -24.33 -4.01
C LYS A 527 -35.65 -24.12 -5.44
N LEU A 528 -34.88 -23.07 -5.68
CA LEU A 528 -34.35 -22.75 -7.02
C LEU A 528 -32.91 -23.22 -7.23
N ARG A 529 -32.26 -23.80 -6.19
CA ARG A 529 -30.85 -24.22 -6.21
C ARG A 529 -29.91 -23.10 -6.63
N ILE A 530 -30.16 -21.90 -6.10
CA ILE A 530 -29.37 -20.69 -6.38
C ILE A 530 -28.55 -20.24 -5.17
N GLY A 531 -27.47 -19.50 -5.43
CA GLY A 531 -26.61 -18.93 -4.39
C GLY A 531 -27.31 -17.86 -3.52
N TYR A 532 -26.70 -17.55 -2.36
CA TYR A 532 -27.28 -16.62 -1.37
C TYR A 532 -27.58 -15.24 -1.94
N ASN A 533 -26.59 -14.63 -2.62
CA ASN A 533 -26.74 -13.28 -3.18
C ASN A 533 -27.86 -13.19 -4.22
N ARG A 534 -28.07 -14.25 -5.01
CA ARG A 534 -29.16 -14.30 -6.00
C ARG A 534 -30.53 -14.38 -5.31
N ALA A 535 -30.65 -15.20 -4.27
CA ALA A 535 -31.88 -15.30 -3.49
C ALA A 535 -32.19 -14.05 -2.65
N ALA A 536 -31.16 -13.38 -2.12
CA ALA A 536 -31.29 -12.11 -1.40
C ALA A 536 -31.85 -11.02 -2.31
N ARG A 537 -31.25 -10.84 -3.51
CA ARG A 537 -31.71 -9.90 -4.52
C ARG A 537 -33.16 -10.16 -4.94
N MET A 538 -33.56 -11.42 -5.12
CA MET A 538 -34.96 -11.76 -5.45
C MET A 538 -35.95 -11.36 -4.35
N ILE A 539 -35.56 -11.44 -3.08
CA ILE A 539 -36.41 -11.00 -1.97
C ILE A 539 -36.50 -9.47 -1.91
N GLU A 540 -35.39 -8.76 -2.14
CA GLU A 540 -35.36 -7.30 -2.17
C GLU A 540 -36.21 -6.75 -3.33
N MET A 541 -36.10 -7.34 -4.51
CA MET A 541 -36.96 -6.98 -5.66
C MET A 541 -38.45 -7.25 -5.37
N MET A 542 -38.78 -8.36 -4.71
CA MET A 542 -40.18 -8.62 -4.28
C MET A 542 -40.68 -7.63 -3.23
N GLU A 543 -39.77 -7.03 -2.45
CA GLU A 543 -40.10 -5.97 -1.49
C GLU A 543 -40.38 -4.64 -2.20
N GLU A 544 -39.54 -4.29 -3.18
CA GLU A 544 -39.74 -3.12 -4.05
C GLU A 544 -41.02 -3.22 -4.89
N ASP A 545 -41.31 -4.42 -5.44
CA ASP A 545 -42.52 -4.70 -6.22
C ASP A 545 -43.78 -4.83 -5.35
N GLY A 546 -43.66 -4.71 -4.02
CA GLY A 546 -44.78 -4.77 -3.08
C GLY A 546 -45.40 -6.18 -2.93
N ILE A 547 -44.68 -7.23 -3.34
CA ILE A 547 -45.11 -8.62 -3.21
C ILE A 547 -44.88 -9.13 -1.77
N VAL A 548 -43.82 -8.63 -1.12
CA VAL A 548 -43.38 -9.03 0.22
C VAL A 548 -43.20 -7.79 1.10
N SER A 549 -43.50 -7.90 2.39
CA SER A 549 -43.32 -6.81 3.36
C SER A 549 -41.85 -6.61 3.75
N GLN A 550 -41.56 -5.42 4.27
CA GLN A 550 -40.33 -5.20 5.03
C GLN A 550 -40.23 -6.21 6.19
N PRO A 551 -39.01 -6.63 6.58
CA PRO A 551 -38.82 -7.60 7.65
C PRO A 551 -39.23 -7.03 9.01
N ASN A 552 -40.16 -7.72 9.69
CA ASN A 552 -40.52 -7.44 11.07
C ASN A 552 -40.09 -8.62 11.97
N ALA A 553 -39.18 -8.37 12.92
CA ALA A 553 -38.57 -9.40 13.78
C ALA A 553 -38.03 -10.63 13.01
N GLY A 554 -37.44 -10.38 11.82
CA GLY A 554 -36.86 -11.42 10.97
C GLY A 554 -37.86 -12.21 10.11
N LYS A 555 -39.15 -11.90 10.18
CA LYS A 555 -40.18 -12.49 9.32
C LYS A 555 -40.69 -11.46 8.31
N ARG A 556 -40.88 -11.91 7.07
CA ARG A 556 -41.50 -11.13 6.01
C ARG A 556 -42.86 -11.72 5.68
N GLU A 557 -43.87 -10.88 5.54
CA GLU A 557 -45.24 -11.28 5.18
C GLU A 557 -45.43 -11.15 3.67
N VAL A 558 -46.15 -12.08 3.06
CA VAL A 558 -46.47 -12.01 1.62
C VAL A 558 -47.73 -11.16 1.47
N ILE A 559 -47.60 -10.01 0.81
CA ILE A 559 -48.67 -9.00 0.65
C ILE A 559 -49.55 -9.32 -0.55
N TYR A 560 -48.99 -9.95 -1.59
CA TYR A 560 -49.70 -10.27 -2.83
C TYR A 560 -50.75 -11.39 -2.65
N ARG A 561 -52.04 -11.07 -2.88
CA ARG A 561 -53.12 -12.06 -3.04
C ARG A 561 -53.50 -12.16 -4.51
N ARG A 562 -53.32 -13.35 -5.10
CA ARG A 562 -53.89 -13.66 -6.42
C ARG A 562 -55.42 -13.60 -6.29
N SER A 563 -56.08 -12.69 -7.00
CA SER A 563 -57.52 -12.76 -7.22
C SER A 563 -57.81 -14.11 -7.88
N LEU A 564 -58.63 -14.94 -7.20
CA LEU A 564 -59.06 -16.26 -7.66
C LEU A 564 -59.92 -16.16 -8.91
#